data_AF-A0A6J4JVN3-F1
#
_entry.id   AF-A0A6J4JVN3-F1
#
_cell.length_a   1.000
_cell.length_b   1.000
_cell.length_c   1.000
_cell.angle_alpha   90.00
_cell.angle_beta   90.00
_cell.angle_gamma   90.00
#
_symmetry.space_group_name_H-M   'P 1'
#
loop_
_entity.id
_entity.type
_entity.pdbx_description
1 polymer ?
#
loop_
_entity_poly.entity_id
_entity_poly.type
_entity_poly.pdbx_seq_one_letter_code
_entity_poly.pdbx_strand_id
1 'polypeptide(L)'
;MLPGGTAGGEDAVYRAAGLTGPEQLQVPGRVIERTAQQVVASVHSLSSATPHLFGDRLSAFDADLRRLLRAAAPDGRFAEQLAPITLHLWR
;
A
#
# COMPACT_ATOMS: atom_id res chain seq x y z
N MET A 1 12.06 -5.94 -2.64
CA MET A 1 12.73 -6.11 -1.34
C MET A 1 13.91 -5.16 -1.28
N LEU A 2 14.10 -4.44 -0.17
CA LEU A 2 15.25 -3.56 0.00
C LEU A 2 16.52 -4.41 0.22
N PRO A 3 17.69 -4.05 -0.37
CA PRO A 3 18.91 -4.85 -0.32
C PRO A 3 19.44 -5.20 1.07
N GLY A 4 18.94 -4.58 2.15
CA GLY A 4 19.32 -4.88 3.54
C GLY A 4 18.16 -5.21 4.48
N GLY A 5 16.92 -5.31 3.97
CA GLY A 5 15.72 -5.39 4.84
C GLY A 5 15.54 -4.16 5.75
N THR A 6 14.54 -4.19 6.61
CA THR A 6 14.48 -3.28 7.77
C THR A 6 15.50 -3.77 8.79
N ALA A 7 16.27 -2.88 9.42
CA ALA A 7 17.19 -3.27 10.49
C ALA A 7 16.42 -4.03 11.58
N GLY A 8 16.81 -5.27 11.86
CA GLY A 8 16.21 -6.09 12.91
C GLY A 8 16.62 -5.63 14.31
N GLY A 9 16.06 -6.26 15.35
CA GLY A 9 16.44 -6.03 16.75
C GLY A 9 15.48 -5.15 17.55
N GLU A 10 14.36 -4.72 16.95
CA GLU A 10 13.31 -3.97 17.63
C GLU A 10 12.79 -4.72 18.88
N ASP A 11 12.73 -6.06 18.84
CA ASP A 11 12.38 -6.90 20.00
C ASP A 11 13.24 -6.65 21.24
N ALA A 12 14.54 -6.39 21.05
CA ALA A 12 15.44 -6.10 22.16
C ALA A 12 15.17 -4.70 22.73
N VAL A 13 14.80 -3.74 21.87
CA VAL A 13 14.38 -2.40 22.27
C VAL A 13 13.09 -2.45 23.08
N TYR A 14 12.08 -3.19 22.60
CA TYR A 14 10.81 -3.34 23.31
C TYR A 14 10.99 -4.03 24.67
N ARG A 15 11.81 -5.10 24.74
CA ARG A 15 12.13 -5.75 26.03
C ARG A 15 12.91 -4.85 26.97
N ALA A 16 13.88 -4.07 26.47
CA ALA A 16 14.61 -3.11 27.29
C ALA A 16 13.70 -2.01 27.85
N ALA A 17 12.61 -1.68 27.16
CA ALA A 17 11.56 -0.78 27.64
C ALA A 17 10.61 -1.42 28.67
N GLY A 18 10.82 -2.69 29.04
CA GLY A 18 9.98 -3.43 29.99
C GLY A 18 8.72 -4.05 29.38
N LEU A 19 8.56 -3.99 28.05
CA LEU A 19 7.43 -4.62 27.38
C LEU A 19 7.62 -6.12 27.27
N THR A 20 6.49 -6.81 27.28
CA THR A 20 6.34 -8.26 27.14
C THR A 20 5.68 -8.60 25.80
N GLY A 21 5.98 -9.78 25.25
CA GLY A 21 5.47 -10.22 23.94
C GLY A 21 6.59 -10.49 22.92
N PRO A 22 6.30 -10.43 21.60
CA PRO A 22 5.01 -10.05 21.00
C PRO A 22 4.03 -11.22 20.89
N GLU A 23 2.75 -10.95 21.15
CA GLU A 23 1.65 -11.80 20.69
C GLU A 23 1.42 -11.50 19.20
N GLN A 24 1.49 -12.53 18.34
CA GLN A 24 1.27 -12.37 16.91
C GLN A 24 -0.21 -12.59 16.56
N LEU A 25 -0.82 -11.60 15.92
CA LEU A 25 -2.18 -11.69 15.40
C LEU A 25 -2.17 -11.53 13.87
N GLN A 26 -2.89 -12.40 13.17
CA GLN A 26 -3.12 -12.26 11.74
C GLN A 26 -4.48 -11.64 11.48
N VAL A 27 -4.49 -10.53 10.75
CA VAL A 27 -5.71 -9.93 10.20
C VAL A 27 -5.83 -10.40 8.75
N PRO A 28 -6.88 -11.15 8.39
CA PRO A 28 -7.03 -11.64 7.02
C PRO A 28 -7.16 -10.47 6.03
N GLY A 29 -6.65 -10.70 4.83
CA GLY A 29 -6.91 -9.82 3.69
C GLY A 29 -8.39 -9.78 3.34
N ARG A 30 -8.80 -8.79 2.54
CA ARG A 30 -10.18 -8.67 2.05
C ARG A 30 -10.21 -8.13 0.64
N VAL A 31 -11.27 -8.46 -0.09
CA VAL A 31 -11.57 -7.82 -1.37
C VAL A 31 -12.29 -6.50 -1.11
N ILE A 32 -11.88 -5.43 -1.79
CA ILE A 32 -12.59 -4.14 -1.80
C ILE A 32 -12.92 -3.73 -3.23
N GLU A 33 -14.05 -3.04 -3.39
CA GLU A 33 -14.41 -2.40 -4.65
C GLU A 33 -13.74 -1.02 -4.76
N ARG A 34 -13.31 -0.68 -5.98
CA ARG A 34 -12.64 0.58 -6.32
C ARG A 34 -13.26 1.15 -7.59
N THR A 35 -13.49 2.46 -7.59
CA THR A 35 -13.74 3.21 -8.83
C THR A 35 -12.42 3.52 -9.54
N ALA A 36 -12.47 3.81 -10.85
CA ALA A 36 -11.30 4.28 -11.59
C ALA A 36 -10.58 5.46 -10.91
N GLN A 37 -11.31 6.40 -10.32
CA GLN A 37 -10.72 7.53 -9.59
C GLN A 37 -9.98 7.09 -8.33
N GLN A 38 -10.54 6.12 -7.58
CA GLN A 38 -9.89 5.57 -6.39
C GLN A 38 -8.62 4.79 -6.75
N VAL A 39 -8.59 4.12 -7.91
CA VAL A 39 -7.36 3.47 -8.42
C VAL A 39 -6.29 4.52 -8.73
N VAL A 40 -6.63 5.61 -9.43
CA VAL A 40 -5.68 6.71 -9.71
C VAL A 40 -5.13 7.31 -8.41
N ALA A 41 -5.99 7.58 -7.43
CA ALA A 41 -5.57 8.08 -6.13
C ALA A 41 -4.64 7.10 -5.39
N SER A 42 -4.93 5.80 -5.46
CA SER A 42 -4.07 4.75 -4.89
C SER A 42 -2.68 4.72 -5.54
N VAL A 43 -2.60 4.89 -6.86
CA VAL A 43 -1.30 4.96 -7.58
C VAL A 43 -0.48 6.16 -7.07
N HIS A 44 -1.09 7.33 -6.92
CA HIS A 44 -0.39 8.51 -6.41
C HIS A 44 -0.01 8.45 -4.92
N SER A 45 -0.57 7.50 -4.17
CA SER A 45 -0.21 7.25 -2.78
C SER A 45 1.05 6.39 -2.64
N LEU A 46 1.51 5.75 -3.72
CA LEU A 46 2.78 5.03 -3.73
C LEU A 46 3.92 6.05 -3.72
N SER A 47 4.89 5.87 -2.83
CA SER A 47 6.04 6.79 -2.72
C SER A 47 6.75 6.99 -4.06
N SER A 48 6.82 5.94 -4.90
CA SER A 48 7.43 5.95 -6.23
C SER A 48 6.60 6.67 -7.31
N ALA A 49 5.34 7.01 -7.04
CA ALA A 49 4.43 7.65 -7.99
C ALA A 49 3.71 8.86 -7.35
N THR A 50 4.34 9.50 -6.37
CA THR A 50 3.82 10.74 -5.80
C THR A 50 3.76 11.84 -6.87
N PRO A 51 2.70 12.69 -6.90
CA PRO A 51 2.44 13.59 -8.02
C PRO A 51 3.60 14.51 -8.42
N HIS A 52 4.35 15.01 -7.43
CA HIS A 52 5.47 15.92 -7.68
C HIS A 52 6.65 15.28 -8.43
N LEU A 53 6.79 13.94 -8.39
CA LEU A 53 7.84 13.24 -9.14
C LEU A 53 7.61 13.27 -10.65
N PHE A 54 6.38 13.52 -11.10
CA PHE A 54 6.07 13.60 -12.53
C PHE A 54 6.33 14.99 -13.14
N GLY A 55 6.41 16.04 -12.32
CA GLY A 55 6.49 17.43 -12.79
C GLY A 55 5.43 17.72 -13.87
N ASP A 56 5.87 18.31 -14.99
CA ASP A 56 5.00 18.68 -16.12
C ASP A 56 4.34 17.48 -16.82
N ARG A 57 4.83 16.25 -16.57
CA ARG A 57 4.28 15.03 -17.18
C ARG A 57 3.07 14.47 -16.45
N LEU A 58 2.70 15.01 -15.28
CA LEU A 58 1.61 14.50 -14.45
C LEU A 58 0.29 14.40 -15.24
N SER A 59 -0.08 15.47 -15.98
CA SER A 59 -1.33 15.48 -16.74
C SER A 59 -1.37 14.41 -17.84
N ALA A 60 -0.25 14.19 -18.52
CA ALA A 60 -0.13 13.15 -19.55
C ALA A 60 -0.21 11.74 -18.93
N PHE A 61 0.46 11.52 -17.80
CA PHE A 61 0.38 10.27 -17.06
C PHE A 61 -1.06 9.96 -16.60
N ASP A 62 -1.76 10.94 -16.05
CA ASP A 62 -3.16 10.80 -15.63
C ASP A 62 -4.08 10.42 -16.79
N ALA A 63 -3.90 11.05 -17.95
CA ALA A 63 -4.68 10.74 -19.14
C ALA A 63 -4.43 9.31 -19.62
N ASP A 64 -3.16 8.89 -19.64
CA ASP A 64 -2.78 7.54 -20.03
C ASP A 64 -3.30 6.47 -19.05
N LEU A 65 -3.19 6.72 -17.75
CA LEU A 65 -3.70 5.83 -16.72
C LEU A 65 -5.23 5.69 -16.81
N ARG A 66 -5.96 6.79 -16.99
CA ARG A 66 -7.43 6.75 -17.14
C ARG A 66 -7.85 6.02 -18.41
N ARG A 67 -7.10 6.19 -19.51
CA ARG A 67 -7.32 5.47 -20.76
C ARG A 67 -7.10 3.96 -20.57
N LEU A 68 -6.04 3.57 -19.88
CA LEU A 68 -5.77 2.17 -19.53
C LEU A 68 -6.90 1.56 -18.69
N LEU A 69 -7.32 2.26 -17.62
CA LEU A 69 -8.39 1.79 -16.75
C LEU A 69 -9.71 1.60 -17.52
N ARG A 70 -10.07 2.56 -18.38
CA ARG A 70 -11.29 2.47 -19.20
C ARG A 70 -11.23 1.31 -20.20
N ALA A 71 -10.05 1.02 -20.76
CA ALA A 71 -9.88 -0.11 -21.66
C ALA A 71 -10.01 -1.46 -20.92
N ALA A 72 -9.54 -1.53 -19.66
CA ALA A 72 -9.60 -2.74 -18.86
C ALA A 72 -11.01 -3.03 -18.31
N ALA A 73 -11.71 -2.00 -17.83
CA ALA A 73 -13.07 -2.09 -17.30
C ALA A 73 -13.90 -0.87 -17.74
N PRO A 74 -14.72 -1.00 -18.81
CA PRO A 74 -15.50 0.12 -19.35
C PRO A 74 -16.52 0.72 -18.37
N ASP A 75 -17.01 -0.07 -17.41
CA ASP A 75 -17.92 0.36 -16.34
C ASP A 75 -17.19 1.08 -15.18
N GLY A 76 -15.86 1.11 -15.22
CA GLY A 76 -15.01 1.79 -14.25
C GLY A 76 -15.00 1.15 -12.86
N ARG A 77 -15.43 -0.12 -12.74
CA ARG A 77 -15.45 -0.88 -11.48
C ARG A 77 -14.30 -1.86 -11.42
N PHE A 78 -13.61 -1.85 -10.29
CA PHE A 78 -12.47 -2.72 -10.03
C PHE A 78 -12.62 -3.39 -8.67
N ALA A 79 -12.00 -4.55 -8.52
CA ALA A 79 -11.83 -5.21 -7.23
C ALA A 79 -10.34 -5.34 -6.93
N GLU A 80 -9.95 -5.04 -5.69
CA GLU A 80 -8.59 -5.24 -5.20
C GLU A 80 -8.58 -6.22 -4.03
N GLN A 81 -7.71 -7.21 -4.10
CA GLN A 81 -7.42 -8.11 -2.99
C GLN A 81 -6.36 -7.49 -2.09
N LEU A 82 -6.75 -7.03 -0.91
CA LEU A 82 -5.81 -6.58 0.11
C LEU A 82 -5.06 -7.76 0.71
N ALA A 83 -3.76 -7.59 0.93
CA ALA A 83 -2.93 -8.57 1.62
C ALA A 83 -3.34 -8.69 3.10
N PRO A 84 -3.16 -9.87 3.72
CA PRO A 84 -3.29 -10.02 5.16
C PRO A 84 -2.23 -9.16 5.88
N ILE A 85 -2.56 -8.73 7.09
CA ILE A 85 -1.67 -7.93 7.94
C ILE A 85 -1.28 -8.77 9.15
N THR A 86 0.02 -8.87 9.40
CA THR A 86 0.57 -9.43 10.63
C THR A 86 0.77 -8.31 11.65
N LEU A 87 0.14 -8.45 12.82
CA LEU A 87 0.30 -7.55 13.96
C LEU A 87 1.17 -8.22 15.02
N HIS A 88 2.10 -7.47 15.60
CA HIS A 88 2.91 -7.87 16.75
C HIS A 88 2.50 -6.99 17.93
N LEU A 89 1.84 -7.58 18.93
CA LEU A 89 1.27 -6.90 20.09
C LEU A 89 2.24 -7.02 21.28
N TRP A 90 2.76 -5.88 21.73
CA TRP A 90 3.61 -5.75 22.92
C TRP A 90 2.79 -5.15 24.07
N ARG A 91 2.99 -5.64 25.31
CA ARG A 91 2.25 -5.22 26.52
C ARG A 91 3.16 -4.79 27.64
#